data_AF-A0A699T3L9-F1
#
_entry.id   AF-A0A699T3L9-F1
#
_cell.length_a   1.000
_cell.length_b   1.000
_cell.length_c   1.000
_cell.angle_alpha   90.00
_cell.angle_beta   90.00
_cell.angle_gamma   90.00
#
_symmetry.space_group_name_H-M   'P 1'
#
loop_
_entity.id
_entity.type
_entity.pdbx_description
1 polymer ?
#
loop_
_entity_poly.entity_id
_entity_poly.type
_entity_poly.pdbx_seq_one_letter_code
_entity_poly.pdbx_strand_id
1 'polypeptide(L)'
;YRVIFGDIHAPEFIYHGSLPGKSMQIISTLQARTLLSHGCKGFLATIHDTTYDVPSMYDQPIVSKFPDVFPDELPGIPPVREVEFNIELISGTEPISKAPFRMAPIE
;
A
#
# COMPACT_ATOMS: atom_id res chain seq x y z
N TYR A 1 -4.91 32.89 6.38
CA TYR A 1 -5.64 31.61 6.27
C TYR A 1 -5.75 31.00 7.67
N ARG A 2 -6.85 30.34 8.05
CA ARG A 2 -6.99 29.68 9.38
C ARG A 2 -7.30 28.20 9.21
N VAL A 3 -6.70 27.34 10.02
CA VAL A 3 -6.96 25.90 10.09
C VAL A 3 -7.47 25.59 11.49
N ILE A 4 -8.60 24.93 11.59
CA ILE A 4 -9.21 24.52 12.86
C ILE A 4 -9.02 23.01 13.00
N PHE A 5 -8.51 22.58 14.15
CA PHE A 5 -8.45 21.18 14.55
C PHE A 5 -9.45 20.98 15.69
N GLY A 6 -10.41 20.07 15.50
CA GLY A 6 -11.51 19.81 16.42
C GLY A 6 -12.86 20.35 15.92
N ASP A 7 -13.83 20.46 16.83
CA ASP A 7 -15.18 20.93 16.52
C ASP A 7 -15.20 22.43 16.18
N ILE A 8 -16.07 22.85 15.25
CA ILE A 8 -16.12 24.24 14.80
C ILE A 8 -16.72 25.21 15.84
N HIS A 9 -17.51 24.70 16.78
CA HIS A 9 -18.12 25.43 17.88
C HIS A 9 -17.31 25.30 19.19
N ALA A 10 -16.45 24.28 19.28
CA ALA A 10 -15.50 24.07 20.38
C ALA A 10 -14.15 23.53 19.87
N PRO A 11 -13.31 24.37 19.24
CA PRO A 11 -12.07 23.92 18.63
C PRO A 11 -11.00 23.62 19.67
N GLU A 12 -10.31 22.49 19.53
CA GLU A 12 -9.16 22.13 20.38
C GLU A 12 -7.95 22.99 20.05
N PHE A 13 -7.69 23.24 18.75
CA PHE A 13 -6.59 24.09 18.30
C PHE A 13 -7.00 24.92 17.08
N ILE A 14 -6.59 26.19 17.06
CA ILE A 14 -6.78 27.10 15.92
C ILE A 14 -5.40 27.59 15.46
N TYR A 15 -5.05 27.29 14.21
CA TYR A 15 -3.83 27.77 13.58
C TYR A 15 -4.13 28.90 12.61
N HIS A 16 -3.46 30.03 12.80
CA HIS A 16 -3.46 31.12 11.86
C HIS A 16 -2.23 30.98 10.95
N GLY A 17 -2.48 30.65 9.69
CA GLY A 17 -1.46 30.64 8.66
C GLY A 17 -0.84 32.03 8.51
N SER A 18 0.48 32.05 8.34
CA SER A 18 1.26 33.28 8.16
C SER A 18 0.83 34.05 6.91
N LEU A 19 0.82 35.39 6.98
CA LEU A 19 0.72 36.21 5.78
C LEU A 19 2.01 36.08 4.94
N PRO A 20 1.96 36.29 3.61
CA PRO A 20 3.10 36.17 2.70
C PRO A 20 4.31 37.08 3.00
N GLY A 21 4.21 37.99 3.98
CA GLY A 21 5.25 38.96 4.31
C GLY A 21 6.19 38.59 5.46
N LYS A 22 5.95 37.48 6.17
CA LYS A 22 6.82 37.03 7.28
C LYS A 22 7.65 35.83 6.82
N SER A 23 8.97 35.90 6.96
CA SER A 23 9.86 34.79 6.61
C SER A 23 9.51 33.55 7.45
N MET A 24 9.25 32.43 6.77
CA MET A 24 9.05 31.15 7.43
C MET A 24 10.41 30.59 7.81
N GLN A 25 10.66 30.39 9.11
CA GLN A 25 11.91 29.81 9.56
C GLN A 25 11.85 28.29 9.42
N ILE A 26 12.58 27.76 8.45
CA ILE A 26 12.77 26.33 8.26
C ILE A 26 13.95 25.91 9.15
N ILE A 27 13.77 24.84 9.92
CA ILE A 27 14.80 24.27 10.78
C ILE A 27 15.15 22.85 10.34
N SER A 28 16.33 22.38 10.71
CA SER A 28 16.72 20.99 10.47
C SER A 28 16.02 20.02 11.42
N THR A 29 16.03 18.73 11.07
CA THR A 29 15.50 17.66 11.93
C THR A 29 16.23 17.56 13.27
N LEU A 30 17.54 17.86 13.29
CA LEU A 30 18.33 17.87 14.52
C LEU A 30 17.89 19.00 15.47
N GLN A 31 17.69 20.20 14.93
CA GLN A 31 17.19 21.34 15.69
C GLN A 31 15.78 21.08 16.22
N ALA A 32 14.90 20.51 15.39
CA ALA A 32 13.56 20.10 15.82
C ALA A 32 13.63 19.10 16.99
N ARG A 33 14.51 18.09 16.92
CA ARG A 33 14.71 17.12 18.00
C ARG A 33 15.18 17.78 19.30
N THR A 34 16.12 18.72 19.22
CA THR A 34 16.59 19.47 20.39
C THR A 34 15.45 20.26 21.04
N LEU A 35 14.67 21.01 20.25
CA LEU A 35 13.53 21.78 20.78
C LEU A 35 12.50 20.89 21.47
N LEU A 36 12.17 19.73 20.87
CA LEU A 36 11.28 18.76 21.48
C LEU A 36 11.83 18.23 22.81
N SER A 37 13.14 17.96 22.89
CA SER A 37 13.78 17.49 24.14
C SER A 37 13.79 18.55 25.26
N HIS A 38 13.69 19.84 24.91
CA HIS A 38 13.54 20.94 25.85
C HIS A 38 12.08 21.22 26.24
N GLY A 39 11.15 20.34 25.88
CA GLY A 39 9.73 20.44 26.27
C GLY A 39 8.87 21.29 25.32
N CYS A 40 9.38 21.68 24.15
CA CYS A 40 8.53 22.28 23.12
C CYS A 40 7.53 21.25 22.57
N LYS A 41 6.31 21.69 22.25
CA LYS A 41 5.30 20.87 21.57
C LYS A 41 5.49 20.97 20.06
N GLY A 42 5.62 19.82 19.39
CA GLY A 42 5.65 19.72 17.93
C GLY A 42 4.39 19.08 17.40
N PHE A 43 3.97 19.50 16.20
CA PHE A 43 2.81 18.97 15.51
C PHE A 43 3.24 18.54 14.11
N LEU A 44 2.83 17.34 13.69
CA LEU A 44 3.04 16.86 12.34
C LEU A 44 1.75 17.06 11.55
N ALA A 45 1.85 17.78 10.43
CA ALA A 45 0.77 17.91 9.48
C ALA A 45 1.15 17.16 8.20
N THR A 46 0.22 16.35 7.70
CA THR A 46 0.35 15.61 6.44
C THR A 46 -0.64 16.17 5.44
N ILE A 47 -0.15 16.56 4.27
CA ILE A 47 -0.99 16.99 3.15
C ILE A 47 -1.25 15.74 2.33
N HIS A 48 -2.50 15.29 2.31
CA HIS A 48 -2.95 14.23 1.42
C HIS A 48 -3.70 14.88 0.27
N ASP A 49 -3.28 14.61 -0.95
CA ASP A 49 -4.03 15.01 -2.13
C ASP A 49 -5.25 14.10 -2.26
N THR A 50 -6.45 14.68 -2.16
CA THR A 50 -7.72 13.96 -2.25
C THR A 50 -8.25 13.89 -3.68
N THR A 51 -7.50 14.39 -4.67
CA THR A 51 -7.89 14.33 -6.09
C THR A 51 -7.58 12.98 -6.74
N TYR A 52 -6.89 12.08 -6.05
CA TYR A 52 -6.66 10.73 -6.54
C TYR A 52 -7.91 9.87 -6.32
N ASP A 53 -8.57 9.51 -7.42
CA ASP A 53 -9.36 8.28 -7.49
C ASP A 53 -8.53 7.12 -6.92
N VAL A 54 -9.20 6.10 -6.36
CA VAL A 54 -8.55 4.91 -5.78
C VAL A 54 -7.39 4.47 -6.68
N PRO A 55 -6.13 4.48 -6.19
CA PRO A 55 -4.97 4.20 -7.03
C PRO A 55 -5.15 2.87 -7.74
N SER A 56 -5.09 2.92 -9.06
CA SER A 56 -5.14 1.75 -9.90
C SER A 56 -3.88 0.93 -9.67
N MET A 57 -3.97 -0.40 -9.74
CA MET A 57 -2.78 -1.27 -9.66
C MET A 57 -1.73 -0.89 -10.72
N TYR A 58 -2.18 -0.31 -11.83
CA TYR A 58 -1.34 0.18 -12.93
C TYR A 58 -0.59 1.48 -12.62
N ASP A 59 -0.94 2.21 -11.56
CA ASP A 59 -0.22 3.42 -11.11
C ASP A 59 1.11 3.08 -10.44
N GLN A 60 1.32 1.80 -10.07
CA GLN A 60 2.57 1.35 -9.51
C GLN A 60 3.64 1.22 -10.62
N PRO A 61 4.78 1.95 -10.56
CA PRO A 61 5.77 2.01 -11.64
C PRO A 61 6.41 0.68 -12.03
N ILE A 62 6.29 -0.33 -11.18
CA ILE A 62 6.75 -1.70 -11.44
C ILE A 62 5.71 -2.45 -12.26
N VAL A 63 4.43 -2.35 -11.90
CA VAL A 63 3.33 -3.02 -12.60
C VAL A 63 3.18 -2.47 -14.02
N SER A 64 3.31 -1.16 -14.19
CA SER A 64 3.24 -0.50 -15.51
C SER A 64 4.32 -0.98 -16.49
N LYS A 65 5.43 -1.57 -16.01
CA LYS A 65 6.50 -2.12 -16.85
C LYS A 65 6.24 -3.56 -17.32
N PHE A 66 5.29 -4.26 -16.69
CA PHE A 66 4.98 -5.67 -16.95
C PHE A 66 3.46 -5.88 -17.06
N PRO A 67 2.78 -5.23 -18.03
CA PRO A 67 1.33 -5.34 -18.19
C PRO A 67 0.86 -6.75 -18.56
N ASP A 68 1.74 -7.56 -19.13
CA ASP A 68 1.54 -8.95 -19.55
C ASP A 68 1.61 -9.96 -18.40
N VAL A 69 2.22 -9.61 -17.27
CA VAL A 69 2.34 -10.47 -16.08
C VAL A 69 1.07 -10.44 -15.23
N PHE A 70 0.26 -9.38 -15.35
CA PHE A 70 -0.97 -9.20 -14.59
C PHE A 70 -2.20 -9.06 -15.51
N PRO A 71 -2.51 -10.09 -16.32
CA PRO A 71 -3.73 -10.08 -17.12
C PRO A 71 -4.96 -10.30 -16.21
N ASP A 72 -6.11 -9.73 -16.60
CA ASP A 72 -7.38 -9.92 -15.88
C ASP A 72 -7.82 -11.39 -15.85
N GLU A 73 -7.42 -12.16 -16.86
CA GLU A 73 -7.65 -13.60 -16.97
C GLU A 73 -6.33 -14.36 -17.16
N LEU A 74 -6.20 -15.54 -16.55
CA LEU A 74 -4.99 -16.35 -16.68
C LEU A 74 -4.84 -16.89 -18.11
N PRO A 75 -3.63 -16.86 -18.72
CA PRO A 75 -3.39 -17.23 -20.12
C PRO A 75 -3.50 -18.74 -20.42
N GLY A 76 -4.12 -19.52 -19.54
CA GLY A 76 -4.27 -20.97 -19.69
C GLY A 76 -3.04 -21.76 -19.22
N ILE A 77 -2.83 -22.92 -19.81
CA ILE A 77 -1.71 -23.82 -19.46
C ILE A 77 -0.40 -23.18 -19.93
N PRO A 78 0.62 -23.07 -19.08
CA PRO A 78 1.91 -22.53 -19.50
C PRO A 78 2.49 -23.37 -20.66
N PRO A 79 3.22 -22.74 -21.59
CA PRO A 79 3.89 -23.45 -22.67
C PRO A 79 4.85 -24.52 -22.12
N VAL A 80 5.18 -25.50 -22.97
CA VAL A 80 6.17 -26.55 -22.65
C VAL A 80 7.43 -25.87 -22.13
N ARG A 81 7.77 -26.15 -20.86
CA ARG A 81 8.96 -25.57 -20.25
C ARG A 81 10.19 -26.33 -20.74
N GLU A 82 11.30 -25.63 -20.91
CA GLU A 82 12.59 -26.24 -21.27
C GLU A 82 13.14 -27.17 -20.17
N VAL A 83 12.65 -27.00 -18.94
CA VAL A 83 13.01 -27.81 -17.78
C VAL A 83 11.87 -28.75 -17.43
N GLU A 84 12.19 -30.04 -17.37
CA GLU A 84 11.27 -31.09 -16.95
C GLU A 84 11.06 -31.03 -15.42
N PHE A 85 9.79 -31.01 -15.00
CA PHE A 85 9.45 -31.11 -13.58
C PHE A 85 9.46 -32.57 -13.17
N ASN A 86 10.41 -32.94 -12.33
CA ASN A 86 10.47 -34.26 -11.73
C ASN A 86 9.81 -34.25 -10.35
N ILE A 87 8.95 -35.23 -10.09
CA ILE A 87 8.40 -35.47 -8.74
C ILE A 87 9.22 -36.60 -8.13
N GLU A 88 10.08 -36.25 -7.17
CA GLU A 88 10.84 -37.23 -6.41
C GLU A 88 9.96 -37.89 -5.36
N LEU A 89 9.87 -39.22 -5.41
CA LEU A 89 9.15 -40.00 -4.41
C LEU A 89 10.12 -40.48 -3.34
N ILE A 90 9.67 -40.45 -2.09
CA ILE A 90 10.39 -41.12 -1.00
C ILE A 90 10.40 -42.62 -1.29
N SER A 91 11.54 -43.28 -1.09
CA SER A 91 11.66 -44.73 -1.30
C SER A 91 10.58 -45.50 -0.52
N GLY A 92 9.87 -46.39 -1.21
CA GLY A 92 8.73 -47.14 -0.65
C GLY A 92 7.37 -46.46 -0.79
N THR A 93 7.27 -45.31 -1.48
CA THR A 93 5.97 -44.70 -1.80
C THR A 93 5.21 -45.54 -2.82
N GLU A 94 4.01 -45.97 -2.47
CA GLU A 94 3.08 -46.68 -3.38
C GLU A 94 2.08 -45.70 -4.02
N PRO A 95 1.57 -45.98 -5.23
CA PRO A 95 0.53 -45.16 -5.86
C PRO A 95 -0.74 -45.06 -5.02
N ILE A 96 -1.28 -43.85 -4.88
CA ILE A 96 -2.54 -43.62 -4.18
C ILE A 96 -3.71 -43.80 -5.15
N SER A 97 -4.66 -44.66 -4.78
CA SER A 97 -5.94 -44.82 -5.48
C SER A 97 -7.09 -44.49 -4.53
N LYS A 98 -7.89 -43.48 -4.87
CA LYS A 98 -9.07 -43.06 -4.11
C LYS A 98 -10.24 -42.88 -5.06
N ALA A 99 -11.41 -43.39 -4.68
CA ALA A 99 -12.62 -43.18 -5.45
C ALA A 99 -12.96 -41.67 -5.55
N PRO A 100 -13.39 -41.17 -6.72
CA PRO A 100 -13.87 -39.79 -6.85
C PRO A 100 -15.02 -39.51 -5.89
N PHE A 101 -15.10 -38.28 -5.39
CA PHE A 101 -16.25 -37.84 -4.60
C PHE A 101 -17.49 -37.72 -5.50
N ARG A 102 -18.65 -38.09 -4.95
CA ARG A 102 -19.94 -37.89 -5.63
C ARG A 102 -20.30 -36.40 -5.59
N MET A 103 -20.34 -35.77 -6.76
CA MET A 103 -20.87 -34.41 -6.91
C MET A 103 -22.40 -34.48 -7.01
N ALA A 104 -23.10 -33.45 -6.51
CA ALA A 104 -24.51 -33.26 -6.80
C ALA A 104 -24.70 -32.95 -8.30
N PRO A 105 -25.84 -33.33 -8.92
CA PRO A 105 -26.13 -32.92 -10.29
C PRO A 105 -26.23 -31.39 -10.39
N ILE A 106 -25.80 -30.85 -11.53
CA ILE A 106 -26.11 -29.46 -11.92
C ILE A 106 -27.60 -29.44 -12.25
N GLU A 107 -28.35 -28.57 -11.57
CA GLU A 107 -29.78 -28.34 -11.78
C GLU A 107 -30.09 -27.77 -13.17
#